data_AF-A0A6J3A776-F1
#
_entry.id   AF-A0A6J3A776-F1
#
_cell.length_a   1.000
_cell.length_b   1.000
_cell.length_c   1.000
_cell.angle_alpha   90.00
_cell.angle_beta   90.00
_cell.angle_gamma   90.00
#
_symmetry.space_group_name_H-M   'P 1'
#
loop_
_entity.id
_entity.type
_entity.pdbx_description
1 polymer ?
#
loop_
_entity_poly.entity_id
_entity_poly.type
_entity_poly.pdbx_seq_one_letter_code
_entity_poly.pdbx_strand_id
1 'polypeptide(L)'
;MPGQTLNLPVMGVVLQVHIPSRADKPESSPPKQCGHENLLPAPVVLSSVHELDLFRCFQPVLAHVQMLWELMLLGEPLVVLAPSPAVSSEMVLALTSCLQPLKFCCDYRPYFTVHDSEFKEFTTRTQAPPNVVLGVTNPFFIKTLQHWPHILRIGEPRMSGDLPKQVKLKKPSRLKTLDTKPGLYTAYTAHLHRDKALLRRLLKGLQRERPSDLLSALLRRHLLELTQSFIIPLEHYMASLMPLQKSITPWKVWSGTPPQIRPFRQDDFLRSLEHSGPQLTCMLKGDWLGLYRRFFKSPHFDGWYRQRHKEMAQKLEALHLEAICEAQNIEIWMKDKSEVEVVDLVLKLRERLVRAQGHQLPVKEATMKRARLYIETVVRSLPMDLQVVLCSP
;
A
#
# COMPACT_ATOMS: atom_id res chain seq x y z
N MET A 1 -13.19 -0.71 -17.64
CA MET A 1 -14.38 -1.14 -16.89
C MET A 1 -13.98 -1.56 -15.47
N PRO A 2 -13.80 -0.63 -14.51
CA PRO A 2 -13.63 -0.99 -13.10
C PRO A 2 -14.95 -1.53 -12.50
N GLY A 3 -14.90 -2.60 -11.71
CA GLY A 3 -16.06 -3.18 -11.01
C GLY A 3 -16.84 -4.25 -11.78
N GLN A 4 -16.35 -4.71 -12.94
CA GLN A 4 -17.01 -5.74 -13.73
C GLN A 4 -16.34 -7.10 -13.57
N THR A 5 -17.13 -8.17 -13.54
CA THR A 5 -16.65 -9.55 -13.62
C THR A 5 -16.56 -9.99 -15.08
N LEU A 6 -15.38 -10.49 -15.49
CA LEU A 6 -15.10 -11.02 -16.82
C LEU A 6 -14.87 -12.52 -16.78
N ASN A 7 -15.28 -13.22 -17.84
CA ASN A 7 -14.96 -14.64 -18.08
C ASN A 7 -13.88 -14.72 -19.16
N LEU A 8 -12.71 -15.27 -18.81
CA LEU A 8 -11.52 -15.33 -19.64
C LEU A 8 -11.19 -16.80 -19.97
N PRO A 9 -11.41 -17.28 -21.21
CA PRO A 9 -11.02 -18.62 -21.60
C PRO A 9 -9.49 -18.70 -21.74
N VAL A 10 -8.85 -19.56 -20.94
CA VAL A 10 -7.40 -19.80 -20.94
C VAL A 10 -7.15 -21.31 -20.91
N MET A 11 -6.49 -21.83 -21.94
CA MET A 11 -6.04 -23.24 -22.02
C MET A 11 -7.13 -24.28 -21.71
N GLY A 12 -8.36 -24.07 -22.20
CA GLY A 12 -9.49 -24.99 -22.00
C GLY A 12 -10.22 -24.83 -20.66
N VAL A 13 -9.85 -23.83 -19.85
CA VAL A 13 -10.55 -23.45 -18.61
C VAL A 13 -11.12 -22.04 -18.77
N VAL A 14 -12.30 -21.77 -18.20
CA VAL A 14 -12.84 -20.41 -18.14
C VAL A 14 -12.48 -19.81 -16.77
N LEU A 15 -11.70 -18.73 -16.75
CA LEU A 15 -11.38 -17.99 -15.53
C LEU A 15 -12.40 -16.88 -15.32
N GLN A 16 -13.05 -16.82 -14.16
CA GLN A 16 -13.92 -15.70 -13.81
C GLN A 16 -13.14 -14.71 -12.93
N VAL A 17 -13.00 -13.46 -13.38
CA VAL A 17 -12.14 -12.42 -12.77
C VAL A 17 -12.92 -11.12 -12.56
N HIS A 18 -12.92 -10.58 -11.34
CA HIS A 18 -13.47 -9.26 -11.04
C HIS A 18 -12.42 -8.16 -11.26
N ILE A 19 -12.74 -7.13 -12.06
CA ILE A 19 -11.89 -5.96 -12.23
C ILE A 19 -12.07 -5.05 -11.02
N PRO A 20 -11.00 -4.73 -10.26
CA PRO A 20 -11.10 -3.88 -9.07
C PRO A 20 -11.70 -2.50 -9.37
N SER A 21 -12.56 -2.01 -8.48
CA SER A 21 -13.16 -0.68 -8.50
C SER A 21 -12.77 0.13 -7.26
N ARG A 22 -12.87 1.47 -7.33
CA ARG A 22 -12.64 2.35 -6.17
C ARG A 22 -13.65 2.13 -5.03
N ALA A 23 -14.79 1.48 -5.30
CA ALA A 23 -15.82 1.17 -4.31
C ALA A 23 -15.61 -0.19 -3.62
N ASP A 24 -14.64 -0.99 -4.09
CA ASP A 24 -14.42 -2.34 -3.57
C ASP A 24 -13.76 -2.26 -2.18
N LYS A 25 -14.30 -3.02 -1.23
CA LYS A 25 -13.67 -3.15 0.09
C LYS A 25 -12.43 -4.06 -0.05
N PRO A 26 -11.33 -3.78 0.68
CA PRO A 26 -10.13 -4.62 0.66
C PRO A 26 -10.32 -6.01 1.28
N GLU A 27 -11.50 -6.31 1.83
CA GLU A 27 -11.83 -7.66 2.28
C GLU A 27 -12.02 -8.57 1.07
N SER A 28 -11.07 -9.49 0.89
CA SER A 28 -11.04 -10.57 -0.09
C SER A 28 -12.14 -11.61 0.14
N SER A 29 -13.41 -11.19 0.23
CA SER A 29 -14.51 -12.11 0.06
C SER A 29 -14.54 -12.51 -1.43
N PRO A 30 -14.57 -13.81 -1.76
CA PRO A 30 -14.75 -14.21 -3.15
C PRO A 30 -16.02 -13.53 -3.68
N PRO A 31 -16.03 -13.04 -4.93
CA PRO A 31 -17.23 -12.46 -5.51
C PRO A 31 -18.37 -13.46 -5.33
N LYS A 32 -19.49 -13.01 -4.73
CA LYS A 32 -20.70 -13.84 -4.62
C LYS A 32 -21.03 -14.35 -6.01
N GLN A 33 -21.11 -15.68 -6.18
CA GLN A 33 -21.55 -16.30 -7.43
C GLN A 33 -22.88 -15.66 -7.84
N CYS A 34 -22.85 -14.85 -8.89
CA CYS A 34 -24.04 -14.18 -9.40
C CYS A 34 -24.53 -15.01 -10.59
N GLY A 35 -25.65 -15.71 -10.41
CA GLY A 35 -26.48 -16.29 -11.48
C GLY A 35 -25.86 -17.41 -12.31
N HIS A 36 -26.46 -18.59 -12.27
CA HIS A 36 -26.11 -19.75 -13.07
C HIS A 36 -26.15 -19.48 -14.59
N GLU A 37 -25.10 -19.92 -15.29
CA GLU A 37 -25.23 -20.63 -16.58
C GLU A 37 -24.33 -21.88 -16.50
N ASN A 38 -24.84 -23.01 -16.98
CA ASN A 38 -24.14 -24.30 -17.05
C ASN A 38 -22.98 -24.24 -18.07
N LEU A 39 -21.99 -23.39 -17.83
CA LEU A 39 -20.73 -23.38 -18.58
C LEU A 39 -19.96 -24.64 -18.16
N LEU A 40 -19.91 -25.63 -19.05
CA LEU A 40 -18.99 -26.76 -18.95
C LEU A 40 -17.76 -26.46 -19.82
N PRO A 41 -16.54 -26.47 -19.26
CA PRO A 41 -16.19 -26.72 -17.87
C PRO A 41 -16.51 -25.55 -16.93
N ALA A 42 -16.83 -25.86 -15.66
CA ALA A 42 -17.19 -24.89 -14.65
C ALA A 42 -16.09 -23.81 -14.52
N PRO A 43 -16.45 -22.51 -14.51
CA PRO A 43 -15.46 -21.46 -14.45
C PRO A 43 -14.71 -21.48 -13.11
N VAL A 44 -13.38 -21.38 -13.18
CA VAL A 44 -12.54 -21.19 -11.99
C VAL A 44 -12.69 -19.74 -11.55
N VAL A 45 -13.35 -19.55 -10.41
CA VAL A 45 -13.50 -18.22 -9.81
C VAL A 45 -12.18 -17.82 -9.17
N LEU A 46 -11.52 -16.83 -9.75
CA LEU A 46 -10.36 -16.20 -9.15
C LEU A 46 -10.84 -14.98 -8.35
N SER A 47 -10.81 -15.07 -7.01
CA SER A 47 -11.05 -13.91 -6.14
C SER A 47 -10.07 -12.77 -6.47
N SER A 48 -8.86 -13.13 -6.89
CA SER A 48 -7.84 -12.25 -7.47
C SER A 48 -6.84 -13.10 -8.27
N VAL A 49 -6.27 -12.54 -9.34
CA VAL A 49 -5.12 -13.12 -10.07
C VAL A 49 -3.86 -13.27 -9.19
N HIS A 50 -3.87 -12.73 -7.97
CA HIS A 50 -2.76 -12.72 -7.02
C HIS A 50 -2.97 -13.64 -5.81
N GLU A 51 -3.93 -14.57 -5.85
CA GLU A 51 -4.23 -15.40 -4.68
C GLU A 51 -3.22 -16.54 -4.50
N LEU A 52 -2.11 -16.22 -3.83
CA LEU A 52 -1.11 -17.18 -3.38
C LEU A 52 -1.66 -17.98 -2.19
N ASP A 53 -1.30 -19.27 -2.13
CA ASP A 53 -1.41 -20.05 -0.90
C ASP A 53 -0.34 -19.56 0.10
N LEU A 54 -0.68 -18.48 0.81
CA LEU A 54 0.19 -17.81 1.77
C LEU A 54 0.67 -18.75 2.87
N PHE A 55 -0.19 -19.65 3.33
CA PHE A 55 0.14 -20.60 4.35
C PHE A 55 1.19 -21.58 3.85
N ARG A 56 1.03 -22.17 2.65
CA ARG A 56 2.06 -23.02 2.04
C ARG A 56 3.40 -22.31 1.92
N CYS A 57 3.40 -21.05 1.48
CA CYS A 57 4.61 -20.24 1.37
C CYS A 57 5.28 -20.03 2.74
N PHE A 58 4.51 -19.61 3.75
CA PHE A 58 5.05 -19.26 5.07
C PHE A 58 5.20 -20.44 6.03
N GLN A 59 4.67 -21.62 5.72
CA GLN A 59 4.77 -22.84 6.52
C GLN A 59 6.19 -23.13 7.07
N PRO A 60 7.28 -23.06 6.27
CA PRO A 60 8.63 -23.28 6.79
C PRO A 60 9.12 -22.18 7.75
N VAL A 61 8.49 -21.00 7.76
CA VAL A 61 8.94 -19.79 8.47
C VAL A 61 7.89 -19.24 9.44
N LEU A 62 6.85 -19.98 9.81
CA LEU A 62 5.76 -19.52 10.69
C LEU A 62 6.29 -18.88 11.99
N ALA A 63 7.35 -19.45 12.57
CA ALA A 63 7.97 -18.93 13.79
C ALA A 63 8.63 -17.53 13.63
N HIS A 64 8.86 -17.09 12.39
CA HIS A 64 9.53 -15.84 12.04
C HIS A 64 8.69 -14.92 11.14
N VAL A 65 7.44 -15.26 10.84
CA VAL A 65 6.56 -14.45 9.97
C VAL A 65 6.50 -13.00 10.42
N GLN A 66 6.39 -12.73 11.71
CA GLN A 66 6.35 -11.37 12.23
C GLN A 66 7.68 -10.60 12.03
N MET A 67 8.83 -11.29 12.16
CA MET A 67 10.13 -10.69 11.86
C MET A 67 10.25 -10.39 10.36
N LEU A 68 9.80 -11.32 9.51
CA LEU A 68 9.79 -11.11 8.06
C LEU A 68 8.86 -9.95 7.69
N TRP A 69 7.69 -9.83 8.33
CA TRP A 69 6.80 -8.68 8.18
C TRP A 69 7.49 -7.37 8.56
N GLU A 70 8.24 -7.32 9.68
CA GLU A 70 9.02 -6.12 10.03
C GLU A 70 10.11 -5.81 8.99
N LEU A 71 10.85 -6.81 8.51
CA LEU A 71 11.85 -6.62 7.46
C LEU A 71 11.21 -6.05 6.18
N MET A 72 10.04 -6.57 5.79
CA MET A 72 9.28 -6.05 4.66
C MET A 72 8.79 -4.63 4.92
N LEU A 73 8.24 -4.34 6.10
CA LEU A 73 7.73 -3.01 6.47
C LEU A 73 8.83 -1.95 6.42
N LEU A 74 10.03 -2.31 6.87
CA LEU A 74 11.20 -1.44 6.87
C LEU A 74 11.90 -1.36 5.50
N GLY A 75 11.47 -2.14 4.52
CA GLY A 75 12.08 -2.22 3.19
C GLY A 75 13.50 -2.79 3.22
N GLU A 76 13.81 -3.67 4.16
CA GLU A 76 15.15 -4.22 4.33
C GLU A 76 15.55 -5.13 3.14
N PRO A 77 16.79 -5.03 2.63
CA PRO A 77 17.27 -5.89 1.55
C PRO A 77 17.25 -7.37 1.97
N LEU A 78 16.50 -8.21 1.25
CA LEU A 78 16.30 -9.61 1.61
C LEU A 78 16.51 -10.53 0.42
N VAL A 79 17.39 -11.51 0.56
CA VAL A 79 17.56 -12.58 -0.43
C VAL A 79 16.77 -13.82 -0.03
N VAL A 80 15.93 -14.34 -0.92
CA VAL A 80 15.25 -15.63 -0.78
C VAL A 80 16.00 -16.67 -1.62
N LEU A 81 16.72 -17.57 -0.95
CA LEU A 81 17.36 -18.74 -1.57
C LEU A 81 16.40 -19.93 -1.50
N ALA A 82 15.82 -20.30 -2.64
CA ALA A 82 14.81 -21.34 -2.73
C ALA A 82 15.31 -22.58 -3.51
N PRO A 83 14.68 -23.76 -3.35
CA PRO A 83 15.07 -24.97 -4.08
C PRO A 83 14.66 -24.95 -5.56
N SER A 84 13.67 -24.14 -5.95
CA SER A 84 13.18 -24.03 -7.33
C SER A 84 12.68 -22.62 -7.65
N PRO A 85 12.63 -22.23 -8.95
CA PRO A 85 12.17 -20.90 -9.35
C PRO A 85 10.73 -20.61 -8.93
N ALA A 86 9.89 -21.65 -8.91
CA ALA A 86 8.51 -21.57 -8.42
C ALA A 86 8.47 -21.20 -6.93
N VAL A 87 9.19 -21.92 -6.06
CA VAL A 87 9.21 -21.64 -4.61
C VAL A 87 9.82 -20.27 -4.32
N SER A 88 10.84 -19.87 -5.09
CA SER A 88 11.42 -18.53 -5.02
C SER A 88 10.36 -17.46 -5.30
N SER A 89 9.68 -17.58 -6.44
CA SER A 89 8.69 -16.60 -6.90
C SER A 89 7.51 -16.50 -5.94
N GLU A 90 6.96 -17.64 -5.54
CA GLU A 90 5.85 -17.71 -4.58
C GLU A 90 6.20 -17.07 -3.23
N MET A 91 7.39 -17.37 -2.67
CA MET A 91 7.80 -16.77 -1.40
C MET A 91 8.01 -15.25 -1.52
N VAL A 92 8.71 -14.78 -2.55
CA VAL A 92 8.94 -13.33 -2.73
C VAL A 92 7.62 -12.60 -2.83
N LEU A 93 6.68 -13.10 -3.65
CA LEU A 93 5.37 -12.51 -3.77
C LEU A 93 4.57 -12.58 -2.44
N ALA A 94 4.63 -13.70 -1.72
CA ALA A 94 3.99 -13.83 -0.40
C ALA A 94 4.53 -12.81 0.61
N LEU A 95 5.85 -12.60 0.64
CA LEU A 95 6.51 -11.59 1.47
C LEU A 95 6.05 -10.17 1.10
N THR A 96 6.05 -9.80 -0.18
CA THR A 96 5.60 -8.46 -0.58
C THR A 96 4.12 -8.22 -0.27
N SER A 97 3.29 -9.27 -0.37
CA SER A 97 1.85 -9.19 -0.06
C SER A 97 1.53 -9.07 1.43
N CYS A 98 2.47 -9.40 2.33
CA CYS A 98 2.20 -9.40 3.77
C CYS A 98 1.99 -8.00 4.36
N LEU A 99 2.32 -6.94 3.61
CA LEU A 99 2.11 -5.55 4.03
C LEU A 99 0.73 -5.01 3.68
N GLN A 100 -0.15 -5.76 3.02
CA GLN A 100 -1.49 -5.25 2.72
C GLN A 100 -2.20 -4.76 4.00
N PRO A 101 -2.85 -3.59 3.98
CA PRO A 101 -3.19 -2.78 2.80
C PRO A 101 -2.13 -1.72 2.44
N LEU A 102 -1.02 -1.64 3.18
CA LEU A 102 0.10 -0.75 2.84
C LEU A 102 0.74 -1.20 1.52
N LYS A 103 0.91 -0.26 0.59
CA LYS A 103 1.53 -0.54 -0.70
C LYS A 103 3.01 -0.91 -0.51
N PHE A 104 3.43 -1.98 -1.16
CA PHE A 104 4.84 -2.32 -1.27
C PHE A 104 5.53 -1.35 -2.25
N CYS A 105 6.52 -0.59 -1.76
CA CYS A 105 7.20 0.49 -2.50
C CYS A 105 8.68 0.18 -2.79
N CYS A 106 9.17 -1.00 -2.40
CA CYS A 106 10.52 -1.46 -2.76
C CYS A 106 10.50 -2.21 -4.10
N ASP A 107 11.67 -2.41 -4.70
CA ASP A 107 11.82 -3.34 -5.83
C ASP A 107 11.70 -4.79 -5.32
N TYR A 108 11.29 -5.70 -6.18
CA TYR A 108 11.32 -7.13 -5.90
C TYR A 108 11.48 -7.92 -7.19
N ARG A 109 12.30 -8.98 -7.13
CA ARG A 109 12.50 -9.93 -8.23
C ARG A 109 12.05 -11.30 -7.76
N PRO A 110 10.87 -11.79 -8.17
CA PRO A 110 10.39 -13.12 -7.78
C PRO A 110 11.39 -14.23 -8.13
N TYR A 111 12.06 -14.07 -9.28
CA TYR A 111 13.17 -14.92 -9.69
C TYR A 111 14.22 -14.11 -10.44
N PHE A 112 15.45 -14.16 -9.95
CA PHE A 112 16.62 -13.46 -10.46
C PHE A 112 17.71 -14.45 -10.84
N THR A 113 18.41 -14.14 -11.92
CA THR A 113 19.37 -15.00 -12.59
C THR A 113 20.69 -14.27 -12.83
N VAL A 114 21.72 -15.02 -13.23
CA VAL A 114 23.02 -14.45 -13.58
C VAL A 114 23.02 -13.71 -14.92
N HIS A 115 21.93 -13.85 -15.69
CA HIS A 115 21.79 -13.26 -17.02
C HIS A 115 21.02 -11.93 -17.00
N ASP A 116 20.46 -11.55 -15.85
CA ASP A 116 19.81 -10.26 -15.69
C ASP A 116 20.83 -9.13 -15.80
N SER A 117 20.44 -8.03 -16.46
CA SER A 117 21.31 -6.87 -16.70
C SER A 117 21.87 -6.25 -15.42
N GLU A 118 21.09 -6.31 -14.34
CA GLU A 118 21.39 -5.73 -13.04
C GLU A 118 22.23 -6.68 -12.16
N PHE A 119 22.63 -7.85 -12.67
CA PHE A 119 23.43 -8.83 -11.91
C PHE A 119 24.67 -8.22 -11.26
N LYS A 120 25.42 -7.37 -11.97
CA LYS A 120 26.62 -6.72 -11.42
C LYS A 120 26.28 -5.73 -10.30
N GLU A 121 25.16 -5.04 -10.39
CA GLU A 121 24.70 -4.06 -9.40
C GLU A 121 24.31 -4.77 -8.10
N PHE A 122 23.47 -5.81 -8.16
CA PHE A 122 23.01 -6.51 -6.95
C PHE A 122 24.09 -7.39 -6.29
N THR A 123 25.18 -7.69 -7.00
CA THR A 123 26.27 -8.53 -6.47
C THR A 123 27.50 -7.76 -6.03
N THR A 124 27.53 -6.44 -6.26
CA THR A 124 28.66 -5.60 -5.85
C THR A 124 28.81 -5.58 -4.33
N ARG A 125 30.06 -5.47 -3.86
CA ARG A 125 30.40 -5.30 -2.44
C ARG A 125 30.82 -3.88 -2.08
N THR A 126 30.87 -2.99 -3.08
CA THR A 126 31.34 -1.61 -2.90
C THR A 126 30.24 -0.67 -2.38
N GLN A 127 28.98 -1.06 -2.55
CA GLN A 127 27.81 -0.28 -2.15
C GLN A 127 26.91 -1.12 -1.23
N ALA A 128 26.09 -0.45 -0.44
CA ALA A 128 25.07 -1.12 0.35
C ALA A 128 24.02 -1.74 -0.58
N PRO A 129 23.51 -2.95 -0.28
CA PRO A 129 22.44 -3.55 -1.05
C PRO A 129 21.21 -2.62 -1.12
N PRO A 130 20.58 -2.46 -2.30
CA PRO A 130 19.38 -1.63 -2.43
C PRO A 130 18.19 -2.26 -1.68
N ASN A 131 17.17 -1.46 -1.40
CA ASN A 131 15.90 -1.93 -0.82
C ASN A 131 15.16 -2.83 -1.83
N VAL A 132 15.54 -4.10 -1.91
CA VAL A 132 14.98 -5.09 -2.84
C VAL A 132 14.81 -6.46 -2.18
N VAL A 133 13.74 -7.15 -2.56
CA VAL A 133 13.54 -8.56 -2.22
C VAL A 133 13.92 -9.42 -3.43
N LEU A 134 14.98 -10.21 -3.30
CA LEU A 134 15.59 -10.94 -4.41
C LEU A 134 15.39 -12.45 -4.26
N GLY A 135 14.59 -13.04 -5.14
CA GLY A 135 14.40 -14.49 -5.22
C GLY A 135 15.43 -15.14 -6.12
N VAL A 136 16.11 -16.18 -5.63
CA VAL A 136 17.16 -16.91 -6.35
C VAL A 136 17.12 -18.40 -5.99
N THR A 137 17.67 -19.25 -6.84
CA THR A 137 17.75 -20.70 -6.57
C THR A 137 19.18 -21.24 -6.52
N ASN A 138 20.07 -20.66 -7.31
CA ASN A 138 21.38 -21.23 -7.59
C ASN A 138 22.30 -21.14 -6.36
N PRO A 139 22.93 -22.25 -5.91
CA PRO A 139 23.96 -22.24 -4.86
C PRO A 139 25.10 -21.23 -5.09
N PHE A 140 25.39 -20.87 -6.35
CA PHE A 140 26.31 -19.79 -6.70
C PHE A 140 25.98 -18.48 -5.97
N PHE A 141 24.69 -18.11 -5.88
CA PHE A 141 24.25 -16.89 -5.22
C PHE A 141 24.55 -16.89 -3.71
N ILE A 142 24.74 -18.05 -3.08
CA ILE A 142 25.16 -18.11 -1.67
C ILE A 142 26.50 -17.40 -1.51
N LYS A 143 27.48 -17.69 -2.36
CA LYS A 143 28.81 -17.06 -2.29
C LYS A 143 28.73 -15.59 -2.64
N THR A 144 27.99 -15.28 -3.69
CA THR A 144 27.94 -13.96 -4.28
C THR A 144 27.22 -12.97 -3.36
N LEU A 145 26.09 -13.38 -2.78
CA LEU A 145 25.23 -12.56 -1.94
C LEU A 145 25.44 -12.77 -0.43
N GLN A 146 26.43 -13.55 0.02
CA GLN A 146 26.68 -13.81 1.46
C GLN A 146 26.85 -12.55 2.33
N HIS A 147 27.18 -11.43 1.72
CA HIS A 147 27.39 -10.14 2.37
C HIS A 147 26.08 -9.38 2.63
N TRP A 148 24.97 -9.85 2.07
CA TRP A 148 23.66 -9.24 2.26
C TRP A 148 23.19 -9.36 3.72
N PRO A 149 22.46 -8.36 4.23
CA PRO A 149 22.12 -8.29 5.65
C PRO A 149 21.13 -9.39 6.08
N HIS A 150 20.22 -9.78 5.18
CA HIS A 150 19.17 -10.76 5.44
C HIS A 150 19.10 -11.79 4.31
N ILE A 151 19.20 -13.06 4.68
CA ILE A 151 19.12 -14.19 3.74
C ILE A 151 18.16 -15.22 4.31
N LEU A 152 17.06 -15.46 3.61
CA LEU A 152 16.10 -16.52 3.89
C LEU A 152 16.39 -17.72 2.97
N ARG A 153 16.89 -18.81 3.55
CA ARG A 153 17.08 -20.07 2.83
C ARG A 153 15.93 -21.03 3.12
N ILE A 154 15.21 -21.40 2.08
CA ILE A 154 14.10 -22.35 2.11
C ILE A 154 14.61 -23.72 1.70
N GLY A 155 14.15 -24.77 2.39
CA GLY A 155 14.45 -26.16 2.03
C GLY A 155 13.48 -26.72 1.01
N GLU A 156 13.75 -27.92 0.54
CA GLU A 156 12.79 -28.63 -0.31
C GLU A 156 11.46 -28.85 0.42
N PRO A 157 10.32 -28.63 -0.26
CA PRO A 157 9.00 -28.94 0.29
C PRO A 157 8.92 -30.45 0.53
N ARG A 158 8.72 -30.87 1.78
CA ARG A 158 8.52 -32.29 2.11
C ARG A 158 7.07 -32.66 1.87
N MET A 159 6.85 -33.81 1.22
CA MET A 159 5.53 -34.37 0.90
C MET A 159 4.91 -35.22 2.04
N SER A 160 5.52 -35.28 3.23
CA SER A 160 5.15 -36.22 4.29
C SER A 160 4.54 -35.54 5.52
N GLY A 161 3.49 -36.15 6.10
CA GLY A 161 2.66 -35.69 7.24
C GLY A 161 3.35 -35.46 8.60
N ASP A 162 4.66 -35.24 8.62
CA ASP A 162 5.37 -34.74 9.79
C ASP A 162 5.19 -33.22 9.93
N LEU A 163 5.16 -32.73 11.18
CA LEU A 163 5.19 -31.30 11.46
C LEU A 163 6.38 -30.64 10.74
N PRO A 164 6.16 -29.55 9.97
CA PRO A 164 7.19 -28.90 9.19
C PRO A 164 8.26 -28.37 10.13
N LYS A 165 9.51 -28.80 9.90
CA LYS A 165 10.67 -28.29 10.63
C LYS A 165 10.78 -26.80 10.38
N GLN A 166 10.46 -26.02 11.41
CA GLN A 166 10.59 -24.56 11.37
C GLN A 166 12.05 -24.19 11.12
N VAL A 167 12.25 -23.25 10.20
CA VAL A 167 13.55 -22.69 9.88
C VAL A 167 14.20 -22.10 11.14
N LYS A 168 15.50 -22.29 11.32
CA LYS A 168 16.24 -21.75 12.48
C LYS A 168 16.73 -20.32 12.19
N LEU A 169 16.68 -19.46 13.20
CA LEU A 169 17.34 -18.15 13.16
C LEU A 169 18.85 -18.32 13.36
N LYS A 170 19.66 -17.71 12.50
CA LYS A 170 21.12 -17.79 12.52
C LYS A 170 21.73 -16.40 12.31
N LYS A 171 22.92 -16.17 12.85
CA LYS A 171 23.70 -14.96 12.55
C LYS A 171 24.22 -15.01 11.09
N PRO A 172 24.36 -13.88 10.39
CA PRO A 172 24.87 -13.83 9.02
C PRO A 172 26.28 -14.45 8.90
N SER A 173 27.14 -14.24 9.90
CA SER A 173 28.49 -14.81 9.97
C SER A 173 28.54 -16.34 9.98
N ARG A 174 27.42 -17.02 10.25
CA ARG A 174 27.33 -18.49 10.22
C ARG A 174 27.00 -19.04 8.84
N LEU A 175 26.68 -18.18 7.86
CA LEU A 175 26.43 -18.61 6.50
C LEU A 175 27.76 -18.99 5.86
N LYS A 176 27.98 -20.31 5.69
CA LYS A 176 29.11 -20.83 4.93
C LYS A 176 28.72 -20.97 3.46
N THR A 177 29.68 -20.81 2.57
CA THR A 177 29.49 -20.88 1.11
C THR A 177 28.84 -22.19 0.63
N LEU A 178 28.97 -23.27 1.38
CA LEU A 178 28.39 -24.59 1.10
C LEU A 178 27.27 -24.99 2.09
N ASP A 179 26.81 -24.09 2.98
CA ASP A 179 25.79 -24.45 3.98
C ASP A 179 24.45 -24.70 3.30
N THR A 180 24.03 -25.96 3.21
CA THR A 180 22.78 -26.36 2.56
C THR A 180 21.54 -26.23 3.47
N LYS A 181 21.73 -25.89 4.75
CA LYS A 181 20.67 -26.01 5.76
C LYS A 181 19.71 -24.81 5.73
N PRO A 182 18.39 -25.05 5.62
CA PRO A 182 17.37 -24.00 5.72
C PRO A 182 17.57 -23.12 6.97
N GLY A 183 17.41 -21.82 6.82
CA GLY A 183 17.84 -20.83 7.82
C GLY A 183 17.36 -19.42 7.46
N LEU A 184 16.96 -18.64 8.47
CA LEU A 184 16.88 -17.19 8.36
C LEU A 184 18.16 -16.62 8.94
N TYR A 185 19.02 -16.09 8.09
CA TYR A 185 20.32 -15.52 8.44
C TYR A 185 20.19 -14.00 8.52
N THR A 186 20.19 -13.47 9.73
CA THR A 186 20.03 -12.03 9.98
C THR A 186 20.62 -11.65 11.32
N ALA A 187 21.15 -10.42 11.42
CA ALA A 187 21.52 -9.81 12.68
C ALA A 187 20.37 -8.96 13.28
N TYR A 188 19.25 -8.85 12.56
CA TYR A 188 18.10 -8.06 12.97
C TYR A 188 17.40 -8.68 14.17
N THR A 189 17.09 -7.83 15.13
CA THR A 189 16.23 -8.13 16.28
C THR A 189 14.90 -7.45 16.05
N ALA A 190 13.83 -8.24 16.00
CA ALA A 190 12.48 -7.72 15.85
C ALA A 190 12.14 -6.77 17.00
N HIS A 191 11.51 -5.65 16.68
CA HIS A 191 11.04 -4.68 17.67
C HIS A 191 9.85 -5.24 18.44
N LEU A 192 8.99 -5.99 17.76
CA LEU A 192 7.78 -6.57 18.32
C LEU A 192 8.01 -8.00 18.78
N HIS A 193 7.37 -8.35 19.90
CA HIS A 193 7.40 -9.70 20.45
C HIS A 193 6.57 -10.65 19.60
N ARG A 194 7.09 -11.87 19.41
CA ARG A 194 6.42 -12.92 18.62
C ARG A 194 5.03 -13.25 19.17
N ASP A 195 4.06 -13.32 18.27
CA ASP A 195 2.74 -13.87 18.57
C ASP A 195 2.77 -15.40 18.76
N LYS A 196 3.03 -15.84 19.99
CA LYS A 196 3.00 -17.27 20.35
C LYS A 196 1.59 -17.86 20.27
N ALA A 197 0.53 -17.05 20.34
CA ALA A 197 -0.84 -17.54 20.25
C ALA A 197 -1.20 -17.87 18.81
N LEU A 198 -0.90 -16.98 17.87
CA LEU A 198 -1.06 -17.23 16.43
C LEU A 198 -0.27 -18.47 16.01
N LEU A 199 1.03 -18.54 16.37
CA LEU A 199 1.88 -19.68 15.99
C LEU A 199 1.29 -21.00 16.49
N ARG A 200 0.84 -21.07 17.74
CA ARG A 200 0.16 -22.26 18.29
C ARG A 200 -1.13 -22.57 17.55
N ARG A 201 -1.93 -21.56 17.19
CA ARG A 201 -3.18 -21.72 16.46
C ARG A 201 -2.96 -22.31 15.06
N LEU A 202 -1.94 -21.81 14.33
CA LEU A 202 -1.57 -22.30 13.00
C LEU A 202 -1.01 -23.73 13.05
N LEU A 203 -0.08 -24.02 13.97
CA LEU A 203 0.47 -25.37 14.14
C LEU A 203 -0.59 -26.39 14.53
N LYS A 204 -1.52 -26.03 15.44
CA LYS A 204 -2.66 -26.87 15.81
C LYS A 204 -3.64 -27.07 14.64
N GLY A 205 -3.78 -26.06 13.78
CA GLY A 205 -4.55 -26.16 12.55
C GLY A 205 -3.97 -27.18 11.58
N LEU A 206 -2.65 -27.20 11.44
CA LEU A 206 -1.94 -28.18 10.62
C LEU A 206 -2.04 -29.61 11.18
N GLN A 207 -1.90 -29.78 12.50
CA GLN A 207 -2.09 -31.08 13.17
C GLN A 207 -3.51 -31.65 13.01
N ARG A 208 -4.50 -30.78 12.77
CA ARG A 208 -5.90 -31.15 12.55
C ARG A 208 -6.25 -31.25 11.07
N GLU A 209 -5.25 -31.25 10.18
CA GLU A 209 -5.41 -31.34 8.72
C GLU A 209 -6.43 -30.35 8.17
N ARG A 210 -6.46 -29.12 8.74
CA ARG A 210 -7.32 -28.07 8.20
C ARG A 210 -6.91 -27.73 6.77
N PRO A 211 -7.86 -27.46 5.87
CA PRO A 211 -7.58 -26.98 4.51
C PRO A 211 -6.61 -25.79 4.51
N SER A 212 -5.66 -25.81 3.56
CA SER A 212 -4.63 -24.76 3.43
C SER A 212 -5.27 -23.38 3.29
N ASP A 213 -6.38 -23.28 2.54
CA ASP A 213 -7.12 -22.03 2.31
C ASP A 213 -7.60 -21.37 3.61
N LEU A 214 -8.07 -22.16 4.58
CA LEU A 214 -8.50 -21.64 5.89
C LEU A 214 -7.32 -21.13 6.70
N LEU A 215 -6.16 -21.81 6.64
CA LEU A 215 -4.95 -21.38 7.31
C LEU A 215 -4.34 -20.14 6.64
N SER A 216 -4.42 -20.07 5.31
CA SER A 216 -4.05 -18.92 4.49
C SER A 216 -4.91 -17.71 4.81
N ALA A 217 -6.23 -17.86 4.88
CA ALA A 217 -7.14 -16.78 5.26
C ALA A 217 -6.87 -16.28 6.69
N LEU A 218 -6.61 -17.20 7.63
CA LEU A 218 -6.26 -16.89 9.01
C LEU A 218 -4.95 -16.08 9.10
N LEU A 219 -3.92 -16.49 8.35
CA LEU A 219 -2.63 -15.82 8.30
C LEU A 219 -2.74 -14.44 7.64
N ARG A 220 -3.45 -14.36 6.50
CA ARG A 220 -3.72 -13.12 5.78
C ARG A 220 -4.44 -12.11 6.66
N ARG A 221 -5.49 -12.55 7.37
CA ARG A 221 -6.23 -11.70 8.31
C ARG A 221 -5.33 -11.18 9.43
N HIS A 222 -4.47 -12.01 10.00
CA HIS A 222 -3.54 -11.56 11.04
C HIS A 222 -2.56 -10.50 10.53
N LEU A 223 -1.96 -10.71 9.35
CA LEU A 223 -1.03 -9.76 8.74
C LEU A 223 -1.71 -8.44 8.35
N LEU A 224 -2.95 -8.52 7.86
CA LEU A 224 -3.81 -7.38 7.57
C LEU A 224 -4.08 -6.57 8.83
N GLU A 225 -4.58 -7.21 9.89
CA GLU A 225 -4.87 -6.57 11.18
C GLU A 225 -3.60 -5.93 11.77
N LEU A 226 -2.45 -6.63 11.71
CA LEU A 226 -1.17 -6.10 12.17
C LEU A 226 -0.74 -4.84 11.41
N THR A 227 -0.82 -4.88 10.08
CA THR A 227 -0.46 -3.73 9.25
C THR A 227 -1.42 -2.56 9.45
N GLN A 228 -2.72 -2.83 9.56
CA GLN A 228 -3.72 -1.80 9.88
C GLN A 228 -3.44 -1.16 11.24
N SER A 229 -3.21 -1.95 12.28
CA SER A 229 -2.86 -1.43 13.61
C SER A 229 -1.61 -0.55 13.61
N PHE A 230 -0.63 -0.86 12.75
CA PHE A 230 0.54 -0.01 12.55
C PHE A 230 0.23 1.28 11.76
N ILE A 231 -0.68 1.26 10.79
CA ILE A 231 -0.96 2.42 9.94
C ILE A 231 -2.00 3.37 10.56
N ILE A 232 -2.97 2.86 11.33
CA ILE A 232 -4.08 3.63 11.89
C ILE A 232 -3.61 4.88 12.68
N PRO A 233 -2.59 4.83 13.57
CA PRO A 233 -2.10 6.02 14.26
C PRO A 233 -1.56 7.08 13.31
N LEU A 234 -0.83 6.67 12.26
CA LEU A 234 -0.29 7.58 11.24
C LEU A 234 -1.41 8.28 10.47
N GLU A 235 -2.47 7.55 10.12
CA GLU A 235 -3.64 8.13 9.44
C GLU A 235 -4.38 9.14 10.31
N HIS A 236 -4.60 8.81 11.59
CA HIS A 236 -5.22 9.73 12.54
C HIS A 236 -4.39 11.01 12.71
N TYR A 237 -3.07 10.87 12.86
CA TYR A 237 -2.19 12.04 12.97
C TYR A 237 -2.20 12.87 11.68
N MET A 238 -2.11 12.25 10.50
CA MET A 238 -2.24 12.96 9.23
C MET A 238 -3.57 13.70 9.12
N ALA A 239 -4.68 13.09 9.50
CA ALA A 239 -5.99 13.75 9.50
C ALA A 239 -6.02 14.99 10.42
N SER A 240 -5.32 14.95 11.56
CA SER A 240 -5.20 16.10 12.47
C SER A 240 -4.45 17.29 11.87
N LEU A 241 -3.62 17.06 10.85
CA LEU A 241 -2.88 18.11 10.13
C LEU A 241 -3.77 18.90 9.16
N MET A 242 -4.96 18.40 8.83
CA MET A 242 -5.93 19.16 8.04
C MET A 242 -6.32 20.46 8.75
N PRO A 243 -6.53 21.56 7.99
CA PRO A 243 -7.15 22.76 8.53
C PRO A 243 -8.61 22.47 8.92
N LEU A 244 -9.12 23.18 9.93
CA LEU A 244 -10.52 23.07 10.33
C LEU A 244 -11.42 23.58 9.19
N GLN A 245 -12.56 22.93 8.95
CA GLN A 245 -13.47 23.35 7.88
C GLN A 245 -13.91 24.81 8.02
N LYS A 246 -14.17 25.28 9.25
CA LYS A 246 -14.49 26.69 9.54
C LYS A 246 -13.39 27.70 9.16
N SER A 247 -12.14 27.26 9.03
CA SER A 247 -11.04 28.12 8.57
C SER A 247 -10.89 28.15 7.05
N ILE A 248 -11.54 27.23 6.33
CA ILE A 248 -11.58 27.21 4.87
C ILE A 248 -12.60 28.25 4.44
N THR A 249 -12.11 29.44 4.11
CA THR A 249 -12.95 30.56 3.68
C THR A 249 -12.85 30.74 2.16
N PRO A 250 -13.95 31.09 1.47
CA PRO A 250 -14.00 31.13 0.00
C PRO A 250 -12.92 32.03 -0.62
N TRP A 251 -12.77 33.22 -0.05
CA TRP A 251 -12.05 34.34 -0.66
C TRP A 251 -10.65 34.58 -0.08
N LYS A 252 -10.33 34.01 1.09
CA LYS A 252 -9.06 34.23 1.80
C LYS A 252 -7.86 33.59 1.11
N VAL A 253 -8.11 32.58 0.26
CA VAL A 253 -7.09 32.00 -0.64
C VAL A 253 -6.63 32.99 -1.70
N TRP A 254 -7.46 33.99 -2.01
CA TRP A 254 -7.24 34.97 -3.08
C TRP A 254 -6.78 36.33 -2.57
N SER A 255 -6.90 36.58 -1.26
CA SER A 255 -6.43 37.81 -0.60
C SER A 255 -5.40 37.57 0.52
N GLY A 256 -4.90 36.34 0.70
CA GLY A 256 -3.96 35.98 1.77
C GLY A 256 -3.47 34.52 1.70
N THR A 257 -2.88 34.02 2.79
CA THR A 257 -2.31 32.66 2.85
C THR A 257 -3.40 31.60 2.77
N PRO A 258 -3.41 30.71 1.76
CA PRO A 258 -4.40 29.63 1.67
C PRO A 258 -4.34 28.71 2.91
N PRO A 259 -5.46 28.06 3.28
CA PRO A 259 -5.41 27.03 4.29
C PRO A 259 -4.44 25.94 3.78
N GLN A 260 -3.38 25.68 4.52
CA GLN A 260 -2.37 24.69 4.19
C GLN A 260 -2.49 23.50 5.14
N ILE A 261 -2.15 22.33 4.61
CA ILE A 261 -1.95 21.14 5.43
C ILE A 261 -0.72 21.40 6.31
N ARG A 262 -0.85 21.22 7.61
CA ARG A 262 0.28 21.38 8.53
C ARG A 262 1.38 20.35 8.21
N PRO A 263 2.67 20.70 8.34
CA PRO A 263 3.74 19.77 8.05
C PRO A 263 3.72 18.60 9.04
N PHE A 264 4.08 17.41 8.57
CA PHE A 264 4.20 16.23 9.42
C PHE A 264 5.47 16.33 10.27
N ARG A 265 5.32 16.28 11.60
CA ARG A 265 6.45 16.31 12.54
C ARG A 265 6.58 14.97 13.24
N GLN A 266 7.73 14.30 13.02
CA GLN A 266 7.96 12.96 13.57
C GLN A 266 7.89 12.93 15.11
N ASP A 267 8.48 13.91 15.79
CA ASP A 267 8.48 13.95 17.26
C ASP A 267 7.08 14.17 17.85
N ASP A 268 6.25 14.98 17.20
CA ASP A 268 4.86 15.21 17.61
C ASP A 268 4.04 13.93 17.44
N PHE A 269 4.22 13.24 16.31
CA PHE A 269 3.60 11.94 16.09
C PHE A 269 4.04 10.91 17.14
N LEU A 270 5.35 10.78 17.40
CA LEU A 270 5.87 9.81 18.36
C LEU A 270 5.34 10.06 19.77
N ARG A 271 5.18 11.32 20.18
CA ARG A 271 4.53 11.69 21.46
C ARG A 271 3.05 11.32 21.49
N SER A 272 2.35 11.44 20.36
CA SER A 272 0.93 11.06 20.28
C SER A 272 0.69 9.56 20.50
N LEU A 273 1.69 8.70 20.26
CA LEU A 273 1.57 7.25 20.42
C LEU A 273 1.32 6.79 21.86
N GLU A 274 1.64 7.61 22.86
CA GLU A 274 1.31 7.32 24.26
C GLU A 274 -0.21 7.15 24.47
N HIS A 275 -1.00 7.95 23.75
CA HIS A 275 -2.45 8.05 23.92
C HIS A 275 -3.23 7.47 22.72
N SER A 276 -2.59 7.34 21.55
CA SER A 276 -3.23 6.95 20.29
C SER A 276 -2.41 5.94 19.49
N GLY A 277 -1.61 5.11 20.16
CA GLY A 277 -0.71 4.15 19.50
C GLY A 277 -1.36 2.81 19.11
N PRO A 278 -0.59 1.93 18.42
CA PRO A 278 -1.06 0.62 17.95
C PRO A 278 -1.63 -0.28 19.05
N GLN A 279 -1.21 -0.08 20.30
CA GLN A 279 -1.69 -0.84 21.46
C GLN A 279 -3.21 -0.77 21.67
N LEU A 280 -3.89 0.21 21.06
CA LEU A 280 -5.36 0.31 21.10
C LEU A 280 -6.06 -0.69 20.18
N THR A 281 -5.37 -1.18 19.16
CA THR A 281 -5.95 -2.07 18.12
C THR A 281 -5.20 -3.40 18.00
N CYS A 282 -3.98 -3.50 18.53
CA CYS A 282 -3.14 -4.67 18.50
C CYS A 282 -2.69 -5.07 19.91
N MET A 283 -2.77 -6.35 20.22
CA MET A 283 -2.34 -6.92 21.51
C MET A 283 -0.83 -7.24 21.57
N LEU A 284 -0.09 -7.02 20.47
CA LEU A 284 1.34 -7.28 20.43
C LEU A 284 2.11 -6.23 21.24
N LYS A 285 3.03 -6.73 22.05
CA LYS A 285 3.95 -5.94 22.86
C LYS A 285 5.29 -5.82 22.15
N GLY A 286 6.05 -4.79 22.48
CA GLY A 286 7.39 -4.55 21.97
C GLY A 286 7.66 -3.07 21.76
N ASP A 287 8.76 -2.77 21.08
CA ASP A 287 9.20 -1.40 20.80
C ASP A 287 8.56 -0.82 19.54
N TRP A 288 7.26 -0.49 19.63
CA TRP A 288 6.55 0.19 18.55
C TRP A 288 7.21 1.52 18.16
N LEU A 289 7.73 2.26 19.15
CA LEU A 289 8.39 3.55 18.96
C LEU A 289 9.64 3.42 18.09
N GLY A 290 10.51 2.44 18.37
CA GLY A 290 11.67 2.11 17.55
C GLY A 290 11.29 1.67 16.14
N LEU A 291 10.22 0.87 16.01
CA LEU A 291 9.72 0.44 14.70
C LEU A 291 9.29 1.64 13.83
N TYR A 292 8.53 2.60 14.38
CA TYR A 292 8.16 3.82 13.65
C TYR A 292 9.38 4.68 13.26
N ARG A 293 10.35 4.84 14.16
CA ARG A 293 11.58 5.60 13.85
C ARG A 293 12.36 4.99 12.68
N ARG A 294 12.38 3.66 12.57
CA ARG A 294 12.97 2.96 11.42
C ARG A 294 12.09 3.11 10.18
N PHE A 295 10.77 2.98 10.33
CA PHE A 295 9.82 3.10 9.22
C PHE A 295 9.88 4.46 8.53
N PHE A 296 10.07 5.57 9.27
CA PHE A 296 10.21 6.91 8.68
C PHE A 296 11.41 7.06 7.74
N LYS A 297 12.38 6.14 7.80
CA LYS A 297 13.54 6.09 6.91
C LYS A 297 13.34 5.14 5.73
N SER A 298 12.20 4.44 5.67
CA SER A 298 11.91 3.43 4.65
C SER A 298 11.26 4.06 3.41
N PRO A 299 11.41 3.44 2.22
CA PRO A 299 10.71 3.85 1.02
C PRO A 299 9.18 3.70 1.12
N HIS A 300 8.69 2.81 2.00
CA HIS A 300 7.27 2.63 2.25
C HIS A 300 6.63 3.86 2.90
N PHE A 301 7.32 4.49 3.86
CA PHE A 301 6.84 5.74 4.44
C PHE A 301 6.80 6.87 3.41
N ASP A 302 7.86 7.04 2.60
CA ASP A 302 7.88 8.07 1.56
C ASP A 302 6.72 7.89 0.57
N GLY A 303 6.54 6.67 0.06
CA GLY A 303 5.44 6.35 -0.86
C GLY A 303 4.06 6.56 -0.23
N TRP A 304 3.86 6.10 1.00
CA TRP A 304 2.61 6.29 1.74
C TRP A 304 2.33 7.78 2.03
N TYR A 305 3.34 8.52 2.48
CA TYR A 305 3.22 9.93 2.85
C TYR A 305 2.87 10.79 1.62
N ARG A 306 3.58 10.61 0.49
CA ARG A 306 3.28 11.33 -0.75
C ARG A 306 1.86 11.07 -1.22
N GLN A 307 1.44 9.80 -1.20
CA GLN A 307 0.08 9.43 -1.59
C GLN A 307 -0.97 10.06 -0.67
N ARG A 308 -0.80 9.94 0.66
CA ARG A 308 -1.74 10.49 1.63
C ARG A 308 -1.77 12.02 1.60
N HIS A 309 -0.64 12.68 1.44
CA HIS A 309 -0.55 14.13 1.30
C HIS A 309 -1.25 14.60 0.02
N LYS A 310 -1.09 13.89 -1.10
CA LYS A 310 -1.81 14.17 -2.35
C LYS A 310 -3.32 14.05 -2.17
N GLU A 311 -3.80 12.98 -1.53
CA GLU A 311 -5.23 12.79 -1.23
C GLU A 311 -5.79 13.91 -0.34
N MET A 312 -5.04 14.30 0.69
CA MET A 312 -5.42 15.41 1.56
C MET A 312 -5.45 16.75 0.82
N ALA A 313 -4.49 17.01 -0.05
CA ALA A 313 -4.44 18.23 -0.86
C ALA A 313 -5.64 18.30 -1.81
N GLN A 314 -5.97 17.19 -2.48
CA GLN A 314 -7.16 17.08 -3.33
C GLN A 314 -8.46 17.27 -2.53
N LYS A 315 -8.53 16.72 -1.31
CA LYS A 315 -9.68 16.91 -0.41
C LYS A 315 -9.81 18.37 0.03
N LEU A 316 -8.70 19.03 0.35
CA LEU A 316 -8.70 20.45 0.73
C LEU A 316 -9.13 21.34 -0.42
N GLU A 317 -8.66 21.04 -1.63
CA GLU A 317 -9.06 21.73 -2.86
C GLU A 317 -10.56 21.55 -3.14
N ALA A 318 -11.10 20.34 -2.95
CA ALA A 318 -12.52 20.06 -3.08
C ALA A 318 -13.36 20.85 -2.06
N LEU A 319 -12.95 20.87 -0.78
CA LEU A 319 -13.63 21.65 0.27
C LEU A 319 -13.58 23.15 -0.01
N HIS A 320 -12.48 23.65 -0.58
CA HIS A 320 -12.39 25.06 -0.96
C HIS A 320 -13.33 25.39 -2.11
N LEU A 321 -13.43 24.52 -3.12
CA LEU A 321 -14.40 24.69 -4.21
C LEU A 321 -15.84 24.67 -3.70
N GLU A 322 -16.17 23.76 -2.77
CA GLU A 322 -17.47 23.72 -2.10
C GLU A 322 -17.76 25.04 -1.38
N ALA A 323 -16.82 25.55 -0.59
CA ALA A 323 -16.97 26.82 0.11
C ALA A 323 -17.21 28.00 -0.86
N ILE A 324 -16.51 28.05 -2.00
CA ILE A 324 -16.75 29.08 -3.04
C ILE A 324 -18.16 28.95 -3.60
N CYS A 325 -18.59 27.75 -3.95
CA CYS A 325 -19.91 27.53 -4.54
C CYS A 325 -21.06 27.81 -3.55
N GLU A 326 -20.82 27.67 -2.25
CA GLU A 326 -21.79 27.99 -1.20
C GLU A 326 -21.76 29.47 -0.79
N ALA A 327 -20.73 30.21 -1.17
CA ALA A 327 -20.64 31.63 -0.89
C ALA A 327 -21.73 32.40 -1.65
N GLN A 328 -22.69 32.95 -0.90
CA GLN A 328 -23.88 33.63 -1.45
C GLN A 328 -23.57 34.95 -2.18
N ASN A 329 -22.35 35.51 -2.06
CA ASN A 329 -22.09 36.91 -2.39
C ASN A 329 -20.86 37.11 -3.30
N ILE A 330 -20.77 36.42 -4.44
CA ILE A 330 -19.69 36.70 -5.42
C ILE A 330 -19.77 38.12 -5.98
N GLU A 331 -20.98 38.60 -6.23
CA GLU A 331 -21.19 39.95 -6.76
C GLU A 331 -20.66 41.03 -5.81
N ILE A 332 -20.73 40.80 -4.49
CA ILE A 332 -20.15 41.70 -3.49
C ILE A 332 -18.62 41.61 -3.52
N TRP A 333 -18.06 40.41 -3.63
CA TRP A 333 -16.61 40.22 -3.72
C TRP A 333 -16.03 40.86 -5.00
N MET A 334 -16.74 40.78 -6.12
CA MET A 334 -16.29 41.34 -7.40
C MET A 334 -16.22 42.87 -7.42
N LYS A 335 -17.05 43.57 -6.63
CA LYS A 335 -17.06 45.04 -6.61
C LYS A 335 -15.75 45.67 -6.14
N ASP A 336 -15.03 44.97 -5.26
CA ASP A 336 -13.76 45.44 -4.68
C ASP A 336 -12.53 44.83 -5.39
N LYS A 337 -12.70 44.28 -6.59
CA LYS A 337 -11.68 43.50 -7.30
C LYS A 337 -11.43 44.00 -8.71
N SER A 338 -10.18 43.90 -9.15
CA SER A 338 -9.79 44.22 -10.52
C SER A 338 -10.29 43.16 -11.49
N GLU A 339 -10.51 43.56 -12.75
CA GLU A 339 -10.94 42.64 -13.81
C GLU A 339 -9.97 41.46 -13.97
N VAL A 340 -8.66 41.69 -13.80
CA VAL A 340 -7.63 40.64 -13.85
C VAL A 340 -7.82 39.60 -12.74
N GLU A 341 -8.14 40.01 -11.51
CA GLU A 341 -8.42 39.08 -10.40
C GLU A 341 -9.69 38.26 -10.65
N VAL A 342 -10.71 38.87 -11.27
CA VAL A 342 -11.95 38.18 -11.63
C VAL A 342 -11.70 37.16 -12.74
N VAL A 343 -10.91 37.53 -13.75
CA VAL A 343 -10.49 36.63 -14.84
C VAL A 343 -9.67 35.46 -14.27
N ASP A 344 -8.70 35.71 -13.39
CA ASP A 344 -7.89 34.66 -12.75
C ASP A 344 -8.77 33.69 -11.93
N LEU A 345 -9.79 34.20 -11.23
CA LEU A 345 -10.79 33.38 -10.55
C LEU A 345 -11.52 32.45 -11.52
N VAL A 346 -12.00 32.98 -12.64
CA VAL A 346 -12.69 32.17 -13.67
C VAL A 346 -11.77 31.07 -14.21
N LEU A 347 -10.52 31.40 -14.53
CA LEU A 347 -9.54 30.44 -15.06
C LEU A 347 -9.26 29.31 -14.05
N LYS A 348 -8.99 29.63 -12.78
CA LYS A 348 -8.74 28.59 -11.76
C LYS A 348 -9.99 27.75 -11.45
N LEU A 349 -11.19 28.34 -11.49
CA LEU A 349 -12.43 27.58 -11.31
C LEU A 349 -12.67 26.61 -12.49
N ARG A 350 -12.37 27.02 -13.72
CA ARG A 350 -12.42 26.13 -14.90
C ARG A 350 -11.41 25.00 -14.79
N GLU A 351 -10.16 25.29 -14.43
CA GLU A 351 -9.14 24.27 -14.23
C GLU A 351 -9.58 23.22 -13.19
N ARG A 352 -10.13 23.68 -12.06
CA ARG A 352 -10.66 22.81 -11.00
C ARG A 352 -11.84 21.97 -11.48
N LEU A 353 -12.74 22.54 -12.30
CA LEU A 353 -13.85 21.79 -12.89
C LEU A 353 -13.38 20.69 -13.85
N VAL A 354 -12.39 20.96 -14.70
CA VAL A 354 -11.79 19.95 -15.60
C VAL A 354 -11.18 18.82 -14.79
N ARG A 355 -10.43 19.14 -13.72
CA ARG A 355 -9.85 18.14 -12.81
C ARG A 355 -10.91 17.33 -12.07
N ALA A 356 -12.02 17.95 -11.67
CA ALA A 356 -13.15 17.27 -11.04
C ALA A 356 -13.86 16.30 -12.02
N GLN A 357 -14.09 16.71 -13.27
CA GLN A 357 -14.67 15.85 -14.33
C GLN A 357 -13.76 14.65 -14.64
N GLY A 358 -12.44 14.85 -14.62
CA GLY A 358 -11.45 13.78 -14.76
C GLY A 358 -11.35 12.82 -13.56
N HIS A 359 -12.26 12.89 -12.57
CA HIS A 359 -12.26 12.10 -11.33
C HIS A 359 -10.97 12.24 -10.50
N GLN A 360 -10.27 13.36 -10.64
CA GLN A 360 -9.04 13.67 -9.90
C GLN A 360 -9.32 14.41 -8.59
N LEU A 361 -10.51 14.99 -8.42
CA LEU A 361 -10.96 15.67 -7.21
C LEU A 361 -12.23 15.01 -6.66
N PRO A 362 -12.34 14.78 -5.34
CA PRO A 362 -13.51 14.17 -4.72
C PRO A 362 -14.63 15.20 -4.51
N VAL A 363 -15.21 15.72 -5.59
CA VAL A 363 -16.24 16.78 -5.56
C VAL A 363 -17.62 16.18 -5.90
N LYS A 364 -18.67 16.62 -5.21
CA LYS A 364 -20.05 16.21 -5.49
C LYS A 364 -20.55 16.77 -6.83
N GLU A 365 -21.38 16.01 -7.54
CA GLU A 365 -21.99 16.44 -8.82
C GLU A 365 -22.76 17.76 -8.68
N ALA A 366 -23.47 17.95 -7.57
CA ALA A 366 -24.19 19.19 -7.29
C ALA A 366 -23.25 20.42 -7.21
N THR A 367 -22.08 20.26 -6.57
CA THR A 367 -21.06 21.31 -6.48
C THR A 367 -20.48 21.63 -7.86
N MET A 368 -20.24 20.62 -8.69
CA MET A 368 -19.76 20.84 -10.07
C MET A 368 -20.77 21.61 -10.92
N LYS A 369 -22.06 21.28 -10.83
CA LYS A 369 -23.13 22.02 -11.51
C LYS A 369 -23.20 23.47 -11.03
N ARG A 370 -23.09 23.69 -9.72
CA ARG A 370 -23.10 25.03 -9.13
C ARG A 370 -21.88 25.85 -9.57
N ALA A 371 -20.69 25.26 -9.57
CA ALA A 371 -19.47 25.91 -10.05
C ALA A 371 -19.57 26.34 -11.52
N ARG A 372 -20.18 25.53 -12.40
CA ARG A 372 -20.43 25.90 -13.81
C ARG A 372 -21.33 27.13 -13.91
N LEU A 373 -22.46 27.11 -13.21
CA LEU A 373 -23.38 28.25 -13.15
C LEU A 373 -22.68 29.50 -12.61
N TYR A 374 -21.84 29.33 -11.58
CA TYR A 374 -21.06 30.41 -10.98
C TYR A 374 -20.12 31.07 -11.98
N ILE A 375 -19.39 30.26 -12.75
CA ILE A 375 -18.49 30.75 -13.82
C ILE A 375 -19.29 31.50 -14.88
N GLU A 376 -20.43 30.98 -15.33
CA GLU A 376 -21.27 31.67 -16.31
C GLU A 376 -21.75 33.04 -15.80
N THR A 377 -22.19 33.12 -14.55
CA THR A 377 -22.63 34.39 -13.93
C THR A 377 -21.49 35.41 -13.87
N VAL A 378 -20.29 34.98 -13.47
CA VAL A 378 -19.11 35.86 -13.38
C VAL A 378 -18.64 36.32 -14.76
N VAL A 379 -18.68 35.45 -15.77
CA VAL A 379 -18.30 35.83 -17.14
C VAL A 379 -19.30 36.86 -17.68
N ARG A 380 -20.61 36.69 -17.47
CA ARG A 380 -21.64 37.63 -17.94
C ARG A 380 -21.53 39.04 -17.33
N SER A 381 -20.90 39.18 -16.16
CA SER A 381 -20.71 40.49 -15.51
C SER A 381 -19.41 41.21 -15.92
N LEU A 382 -18.52 40.57 -16.68
CA LEU A 382 -17.31 41.19 -17.23
C LEU A 382 -17.60 42.01 -18.51
N PRO A 383 -16.74 42.96 -18.88
CA PRO A 383 -16.79 43.66 -20.17
C PRO A 383 -16.80 42.72 -21.40
N MET A 384 -17.38 43.18 -22.52
CA MET A 384 -17.61 42.35 -23.71
C MET A 384 -16.32 41.82 -24.36
N ASP A 385 -15.26 42.60 -24.35
CA ASP A 385 -13.92 42.19 -24.83
C ASP A 385 -13.38 41.01 -24.02
N LEU A 386 -13.51 41.02 -22.69
CA LEU A 386 -13.10 39.90 -21.83
C LEU A 386 -14.05 38.70 -21.93
N GLN A 387 -15.34 38.93 -22.16
CA GLN A 387 -16.31 37.85 -22.42
C GLN A 387 -15.93 37.06 -23.67
N VAL A 388 -15.54 37.73 -24.76
CA VAL A 388 -15.14 37.06 -26.01
C VAL A 388 -13.91 36.18 -25.80
N VAL A 389 -12.92 36.67 -25.05
CA VAL A 389 -11.69 35.92 -24.73
C VAL A 389 -12.00 34.71 -23.84
N LEU A 390 -12.86 34.87 -22.84
CA LEU A 390 -13.21 33.79 -21.91
C LEU A 390 -14.24 32.81 -22.49
N CYS A 391 -15.09 33.18 -23.44
CA CYS A 391 -16.04 32.28 -24.09
C CYS A 391 -15.42 31.50 -25.26
N SER A 392 -14.20 31.85 -25.69
CA SER A 392 -13.43 31.06 -26.65
C SER A 392 -13.05 29.70 -26.03
N PRO A 393 -13.18 28.59 -26.78
CA PRO A 393 -12.99 27.22 -26.29
C PRO A 393 -11.59 26.90 -25.76
#